data_AF-A0A7C9JJ00-F1
#
_entry.id   AF-A0A7C9JJ00-F1
#
_cell.length_a   1.000
_cell.length_b   1.000
_cell.length_c   1.000
_cell.angle_alpha   90.00
_cell.angle_beta   90.00
_cell.angle_gamma   90.00
#
_symmetry.space_group_name_H-M   'P 1'
#
loop_
_entity.id
_entity.type
_entity.pdbx_description
1 polymer ?
#
loop_
_entity_poly.entity_id
_entity_poly.type
_entity_poly.pdbx_seq_one_letter_code
_entity_poly.pdbx_strand_id
1 'polypeptide(L)'
;MKNKEIAEIFRQVAQLLEIKGDNPYRIRAYEKAAQTIEALGVDVEELAKKGKLTSIPGIGADLASKIQEILRTGTLSLLEDLKKEIPPALLTFLQIPSLGPRKVKAIYDKFGITTLEELEKLCLEHKIARLPGFGFKTEENILKGIKLLKEKRGRRPLGEILPYAEEIVELIKSKAPLENIAIAGSIRRRKETVKDIDVLITSNQPEKVMSFVANLPQVEEVIAFGETKTSVRLKIGIQMDVRVVPQNSWGAALAYFTGSKAHNIRVRELALEKGLKINEYGVYRGEEWIAGRTEEEVYGALGLPWIPPELREDQGEIEAALEGRLPRLVEYHEVIGDAHVHSKYSDGASSLEEIMNYAEKLGLSWVAICDHSQGLKVAGGVPVEDLFKKKRHIEELNQKSKKIKLIFGAEVDINSDGTLDYPDEVLKEIDFVIAAIHTGFQQDEKQITERIISALKHPLVHAVAHPTGRLIGEREPYAVNLKEVFESAKNYGKALEVNAYYKRLDLPDIYVRTARDMGIKLIIGTDAHIVDQMNYLSLGTAVARRGWCEKEDLLNTLSYEEFMAWLKKVRKT
;
A
#
# COMPACT_ATOMS: atom_id res chain seq x y z
N MET A 1 10.93 11.95 3.53
CA MET A 1 9.79 12.65 2.89
C MET A 1 10.22 13.49 1.69
N LYS A 2 11.21 14.38 1.83
CA LYS A 2 11.61 15.33 0.78
C LYS A 2 12.14 14.72 -0.53
N ASN A 3 12.79 13.55 -0.47
CA ASN A 3 13.24 12.84 -1.67
C ASN A 3 12.07 12.53 -2.61
N LYS A 4 10.95 12.00 -2.07
CA LYS A 4 9.75 11.69 -2.84
C LYS A 4 9.12 12.95 -3.45
N GLU A 5 9.06 14.04 -2.67
CA GLU A 5 8.53 15.32 -3.13
C GLU A 5 9.34 15.87 -4.31
N ILE A 6 10.68 15.86 -4.21
CA ILE A 6 11.58 16.34 -5.27
C ILE A 6 11.50 15.44 -6.51
N ALA A 7 11.51 14.12 -6.32
CA ALA A 7 11.38 13.16 -7.41
C ALA A 7 10.06 13.36 -8.17
N GLU A 8 8.97 13.61 -7.45
CA GLU A 8 7.67 13.87 -8.04
C GLU A 8 7.64 15.18 -8.82
N ILE A 9 8.25 16.25 -8.30
CA ILE A 9 8.41 17.52 -9.03
C ILE A 9 9.21 17.30 -10.33
N PHE A 10 10.29 16.54 -10.29
CA PHE A 10 11.11 16.27 -11.48
C PHE A 10 10.39 15.38 -12.50
N ARG A 11 9.60 14.40 -12.06
CA ARG A 11 8.70 13.62 -12.93
C ARG A 11 7.71 14.54 -13.64
N GLN A 12 7.08 15.45 -12.90
CA GLN A 12 6.13 16.39 -13.49
C GLN A 12 6.82 17.29 -14.52
N VAL A 13 8.00 17.83 -14.22
CA VAL A 13 8.78 18.61 -15.20
C VAL A 13 9.03 17.82 -16.48
N ALA A 14 9.48 16.56 -16.38
CA ALA A 14 9.71 15.72 -17.55
C ALA A 14 8.45 15.55 -18.41
N GLN A 15 7.30 15.26 -17.76
CA GLN A 15 6.01 15.11 -18.45
C GLN A 15 5.60 16.39 -19.17
N LEU A 16 5.72 17.55 -18.52
CA LEU A 16 5.36 18.85 -19.11
C LEU A 16 6.29 19.23 -20.27
N LEU A 17 7.60 18.97 -20.13
CA LEU A 17 8.56 19.17 -21.20
C LEU A 17 8.25 18.28 -22.42
N GLU A 18 7.81 17.03 -22.20
CA GLU A 18 7.40 16.14 -23.28
C GLU A 18 6.13 16.63 -23.99
N ILE A 19 5.14 17.17 -23.26
CA ILE A 19 3.98 17.83 -23.87
C ILE A 19 4.40 19.00 -24.74
N LYS A 20 5.34 19.83 -24.29
CA LYS A 20 5.86 20.94 -25.09
C LYS A 20 6.65 20.46 -26.31
N GLY A 21 7.15 19.23 -26.31
CA GLY A 21 8.07 18.73 -27.32
C GLY A 21 9.47 19.35 -27.17
N ASP A 22 9.91 19.60 -25.94
CA ASP A 22 11.27 20.08 -25.66
C ASP A 22 12.31 18.97 -25.95
N ASN A 23 13.58 19.30 -25.81
CA ASN A 23 14.72 18.46 -26.13
C ASN A 23 14.64 17.07 -25.41
N PRO A 24 14.66 15.95 -26.16
CA PRO A 24 14.61 14.59 -25.59
C PRO A 24 15.70 14.29 -24.56
N TYR A 25 16.90 14.88 -24.69
CA TYR A 25 17.98 14.69 -23.72
C TYR A 25 17.64 15.33 -22.38
N ARG A 26 16.97 16.48 -22.41
CA ARG A 26 16.55 17.21 -21.20
C ARG A 26 15.42 16.47 -20.48
N ILE A 27 14.44 15.95 -21.22
CA ILE A 27 13.36 15.12 -20.66
C ILE A 27 13.94 13.91 -19.93
N ARG A 28 14.80 13.13 -20.61
CA ARG A 28 15.46 11.97 -20.02
C ARG A 28 16.32 12.31 -18.80
N ALA A 29 16.94 13.49 -18.79
CA ALA A 29 17.72 13.93 -17.64
C ALA A 29 16.83 14.13 -16.40
N TYR A 30 15.65 14.73 -16.53
CA TYR A 30 14.69 14.88 -15.43
C TYR A 30 14.08 13.54 -14.99
N GLU A 31 13.74 12.65 -15.92
CA GLU A 31 13.23 11.31 -15.60
C GLU A 31 14.25 10.51 -14.80
N LYS A 32 15.50 10.49 -15.27
CA LYS A 32 16.59 9.79 -14.60
C LYS A 32 16.89 10.41 -13.24
N ALA A 33 16.87 11.74 -13.14
CA ALA A 33 17.06 12.44 -11.89
C ALA A 33 15.96 12.11 -10.88
N ALA A 34 14.69 12.06 -11.29
CA ALA A 34 13.59 11.66 -10.43
C ALA A 34 13.76 10.24 -9.89
N GLN A 35 14.09 9.28 -10.77
CA GLN A 35 14.37 7.89 -10.38
C GLN A 35 15.53 7.81 -9.39
N THR A 36 16.65 8.49 -9.68
CA THR A 36 17.81 8.49 -8.78
C THR A 36 17.44 9.08 -7.43
N ILE A 37 16.72 10.21 -7.37
CA ILE A 37 16.39 10.90 -6.11
C ILE A 37 15.40 10.07 -5.28
N GLU A 38 14.41 9.44 -5.92
CA GLU A 38 13.46 8.57 -5.24
C GLU A 38 14.15 7.34 -4.65
N ALA A 39 15.14 6.80 -5.37
CA ALA A 39 15.99 5.70 -4.93
C ALA A 39 17.16 6.13 -4.02
N LEU A 40 17.21 7.37 -3.51
CA LEU A 40 18.23 7.75 -2.53
C LEU A 40 17.85 7.21 -1.13
N GLY A 41 18.71 6.37 -0.56
CA GLY A 41 18.60 5.90 0.82
C GLY A 41 18.97 6.94 1.89
N VAL A 42 19.44 8.12 1.50
CA VAL A 42 19.77 9.25 2.39
C VAL A 42 18.93 10.47 2.06
N ASP A 43 18.61 11.29 3.06
CA ASP A 43 17.84 12.51 2.83
C ASP A 43 18.63 13.47 1.92
N VAL A 44 18.00 13.84 0.80
CA VAL A 44 18.56 14.77 -0.18
C VAL A 44 18.87 16.15 0.45
N GLU A 45 18.15 16.54 1.50
CA GLU A 45 18.43 17.75 2.26
C GLU A 45 19.78 17.69 3.00
N GLU A 46 20.14 16.53 3.54
CA GLU A 46 21.45 16.35 4.16
C GLU A 46 22.59 16.43 3.16
N LEU A 47 22.41 15.84 1.98
CA LEU A 47 23.37 15.93 0.88
C LEU A 47 23.50 17.38 0.39
N ALA A 48 22.40 18.13 0.35
CA ALA A 48 22.40 19.56 0.04
C ALA A 48 23.20 20.37 1.05
N LYS A 49 22.99 20.17 2.35
CA LYS A 49 23.73 20.85 3.43
C LYS A 49 25.23 20.57 3.37
N LYS A 50 25.61 19.35 2.96
CA LYS A 50 27.01 18.92 2.80
C LYS A 50 27.63 19.38 1.47
N GLY A 51 26.89 20.07 0.59
CA GLY A 51 27.36 20.50 -0.74
C GLY A 51 27.62 19.34 -1.70
N LYS A 52 27.02 18.17 -1.48
CA LYS A 52 27.30 16.92 -2.20
C LYS A 52 26.23 16.53 -3.23
N LEU A 53 25.35 17.44 -3.63
CA LEU A 53 24.29 17.13 -4.60
C LEU A 53 24.83 16.67 -5.96
N THR A 54 25.95 17.24 -6.41
CA THR A 54 26.60 16.84 -7.68
C THR A 54 27.32 15.49 -7.60
N SER A 55 27.45 14.91 -6.41
CA SER A 55 27.96 13.53 -6.26
C SER A 55 26.89 12.47 -6.53
N ILE A 56 25.62 12.87 -6.63
CA ILE A 56 24.51 11.97 -6.94
C ILE A 56 24.59 11.58 -8.43
N PRO A 57 24.60 10.29 -8.79
CA PRO A 57 24.68 9.86 -10.19
C PRO A 57 23.55 10.43 -11.05
N GLY A 58 23.92 11.15 -12.11
CA GLY A 58 22.95 11.79 -13.03
C GLY A 58 22.47 13.18 -12.60
N ILE A 59 22.94 13.71 -11.47
CA ILE A 59 22.64 15.08 -11.01
C ILE A 59 23.84 15.99 -11.30
N GLY A 60 23.75 16.76 -12.39
CA GLY A 60 24.72 17.82 -12.71
C GLY A 60 24.44 19.11 -11.93
N ALA A 61 25.28 20.14 -12.15
CA ALA A 61 25.15 21.44 -11.48
C ALA A 61 23.77 22.10 -11.66
N ASP A 62 23.16 21.97 -12.85
CA ASP A 62 21.84 22.52 -13.16
C ASP A 62 20.69 21.84 -12.40
N LEU A 63 20.75 20.53 -12.22
CA LEU A 63 19.76 19.78 -11.45
C LEU A 63 19.99 20.00 -9.95
N ALA A 64 21.25 20.07 -9.52
CA ALA A 64 21.61 20.36 -8.14
C ALA A 64 21.08 21.73 -7.67
N SER A 65 21.17 22.77 -8.51
CA SER A 65 20.61 24.09 -8.18
C SER A 65 19.08 24.05 -8.04
N LYS A 66 18.39 23.28 -8.87
CA LYS A 66 16.93 23.07 -8.78
C LYS A 66 16.51 22.30 -7.54
N ILE A 67 17.28 21.31 -7.14
CA ILE A 67 17.08 20.60 -5.86
C ILE A 67 17.19 21.59 -4.70
N GLN A 68 18.22 22.45 -4.69
CA GLN A 68 18.37 23.48 -3.65
C GLN A 68 17.21 24.47 -3.63
N GLU A 69 16.71 24.86 -4.80
CA GLU A 69 15.52 25.71 -4.91
C GLU A 69 14.32 25.05 -4.22
N ILE A 70 14.00 23.80 -4.60
CA ILE A 70 12.88 23.05 -4.03
C ILE A 70 13.03 22.90 -2.52
N LEU A 71 14.23 22.60 -2.03
CA LEU A 71 14.48 22.48 -0.59
C LEU A 71 14.27 23.79 0.18
N ARG A 72 14.50 24.94 -0.45
CA ARG A 72 14.37 26.27 0.14
C ARG A 72 12.94 26.81 0.08
N THR A 73 12.25 26.62 -1.03
CA THR A 73 10.94 27.25 -1.31
C THR A 73 9.77 26.28 -1.23
N GLY A 74 10.04 24.97 -1.26
CA GLY A 74 9.02 23.92 -1.41
C GLY A 74 8.50 23.77 -2.85
N THR A 75 8.97 24.59 -3.78
CA THR A 75 8.48 24.64 -5.17
C THR A 75 9.63 24.82 -6.16
N LEU A 76 9.37 24.57 -7.44
CA LEU A 76 10.33 24.80 -8.51
C LEU A 76 9.77 25.81 -9.50
N SER A 77 10.45 26.94 -9.69
CA SER A 77 10.01 28.01 -10.60
C SER A 77 9.78 27.49 -12.02
N LEU A 78 10.68 26.61 -12.50
CA LEU A 78 10.53 25.95 -13.81
C LEU A 78 9.21 25.15 -13.92
N LEU A 79 8.82 24.42 -12.88
CA LEU A 79 7.58 23.65 -12.89
C LEU A 79 6.37 24.60 -12.93
N GLU A 80 6.40 25.67 -12.14
CA GLU A 80 5.30 26.65 -12.10
C GLU A 80 5.16 27.41 -13.42
N ASP A 81 6.26 27.73 -14.09
CA ASP A 81 6.22 28.36 -15.42
C ASP A 81 5.72 27.39 -16.49
N LEU A 82 6.15 26.13 -16.47
CA LEU A 82 5.63 25.10 -17.37
C LEU A 82 4.12 24.86 -17.18
N LYS A 83 3.62 24.91 -15.93
CA LYS A 83 2.18 24.78 -15.63
C LYS A 83 1.36 25.95 -16.18
N LYS A 84 1.91 27.18 -16.21
CA LYS A 84 1.22 28.35 -16.79
C LYS A 84 1.14 28.28 -18.31
N GLU A 85 2.14 27.68 -18.94
CA GLU A 85 2.21 27.57 -20.40
C GLU A 85 1.37 26.42 -20.97
N ILE A 86 1.04 25.42 -20.15
CA ILE A 86 0.27 24.24 -20.57
C ILE A 86 -1.21 24.43 -20.19
N PRO A 87 -2.16 24.21 -21.13
CA PRO A 87 -3.57 24.29 -20.80
C PRO A 87 -3.96 23.37 -19.63
N PRO A 88 -4.75 23.83 -18.64
CA PRO A 88 -5.11 23.04 -17.45
C PRO A 88 -5.76 21.68 -17.77
N ALA A 89 -6.42 21.58 -18.92
CA ALA A 89 -6.98 20.33 -19.45
C ALA A 89 -5.93 19.22 -19.62
N LEU A 90 -4.76 19.53 -20.18
CA LEU A 90 -3.71 18.54 -20.39
C LEU A 90 -3.12 18.07 -19.05
N LEU A 91 -3.00 18.98 -18.08
CA LEU A 91 -2.58 18.62 -16.72
C LEU A 91 -3.57 17.66 -16.07
N THR A 92 -4.88 17.84 -16.34
CA THR A 92 -5.93 16.94 -15.85
C THR A 92 -5.85 15.58 -16.54
N PHE A 93 -5.63 15.54 -17.85
CA PHE A 93 -5.53 14.29 -18.62
C PHE A 93 -4.26 13.49 -18.30
N LEU A 94 -3.15 14.16 -17.96
CA LEU A 94 -1.93 13.50 -17.49
C LEU A 94 -2.13 12.70 -16.20
N GLN A 95 -3.16 13.02 -15.41
CA GLN A 95 -3.48 12.27 -14.20
C GLN A 95 -4.19 10.94 -14.49
N ILE A 96 -4.67 10.73 -15.72
CA ILE A 96 -5.33 9.49 -16.13
C ILE A 96 -4.28 8.38 -16.22
N PRO A 97 -4.38 7.31 -15.42
CA PRO A 97 -3.45 6.19 -15.51
C PRO A 97 -3.43 5.63 -16.94
N SER A 98 -2.26 5.18 -17.41
CA SER A 98 -2.00 4.69 -18.78
C SER A 98 -2.01 5.73 -19.91
N LEU A 99 -2.28 7.02 -19.61
CA LEU A 99 -2.27 8.10 -20.59
C LEU A 99 -1.00 8.97 -20.44
N GLY A 100 0.04 8.63 -21.20
CA GLY A 100 1.31 9.38 -21.18
C GLY A 100 1.27 10.72 -21.95
N PRO A 101 2.27 11.61 -21.75
CA PRO A 101 2.31 12.96 -22.31
C PRO A 101 2.05 13.05 -23.83
N ARG A 102 2.63 12.13 -24.61
CA ARG A 102 2.43 12.09 -26.07
C ARG A 102 0.99 11.85 -26.47
N LYS A 103 0.31 10.94 -25.77
CA LYS A 103 -1.09 10.60 -26.05
C LYS A 103 -2.02 11.73 -25.60
N VAL A 104 -1.76 12.33 -24.43
CA VAL A 104 -2.49 13.52 -23.96
C VAL A 104 -2.43 14.63 -25.00
N LYS A 105 -1.22 14.94 -25.49
CA LYS A 105 -1.01 15.95 -26.52
C LYS A 105 -1.75 15.61 -27.82
N ALA A 106 -1.62 14.39 -28.32
CA ALA A 106 -2.29 13.97 -29.56
C ALA A 106 -3.82 14.07 -29.49
N ILE A 107 -4.42 13.75 -28.34
CA ILE A 107 -5.86 13.92 -28.10
C ILE A 107 -6.24 15.40 -28.12
N TYR A 108 -5.48 16.23 -27.40
CA TYR A 108 -5.73 17.66 -27.32
C TYR A 108 -5.57 18.35 -28.68
N ASP A 109 -4.48 18.09 -29.39
CA ASP A 109 -4.20 18.68 -30.71
C ASP A 109 -5.26 18.30 -31.75
N LYS A 110 -5.85 17.10 -31.64
CA LYS A 110 -6.88 16.64 -32.59
C LYS A 110 -8.28 17.15 -32.26
N PHE A 111 -8.69 17.07 -31.00
CA PHE A 111 -10.08 17.27 -30.60
C PHE A 111 -10.32 18.55 -29.80
N GLY A 112 -9.28 19.20 -29.29
CA GLY A 112 -9.38 20.43 -28.51
C GLY A 112 -10.19 20.30 -27.22
N ILE A 113 -10.39 19.07 -26.73
CA ILE A 113 -11.20 18.82 -25.54
C ILE A 113 -10.53 19.35 -24.27
N THR A 114 -11.35 19.78 -23.32
CA THR A 114 -10.87 20.43 -22.10
C THR A 114 -11.33 19.76 -20.82
N THR A 115 -12.28 18.83 -20.91
CA THR A 115 -12.89 18.16 -19.75
C THR A 115 -12.78 16.63 -19.83
N LEU A 116 -12.88 15.97 -18.67
CA LEU A 116 -12.85 14.50 -18.59
C LEU A 116 -14.11 13.89 -19.22
N GLU A 117 -15.25 14.58 -19.10
CA GLU A 117 -16.54 14.19 -19.65
C GLU A 117 -16.52 14.17 -21.18
N GLU A 118 -15.87 15.17 -21.80
CA GLU A 118 -15.66 15.19 -23.24
C GLU A 118 -14.74 14.06 -23.70
N LEU A 119 -13.65 13.80 -22.97
CA LEU A 119 -12.74 12.69 -23.27
C LEU A 119 -13.45 11.34 -23.17
N GLU A 120 -14.23 11.14 -22.11
CA GLU A 120 -15.05 9.95 -21.89
C GLU A 120 -16.05 9.76 -23.03
N LYS A 121 -16.76 10.82 -23.42
CA LYS A 121 -17.68 10.80 -24.56
C LYS A 121 -16.99 10.41 -25.86
N LEU A 122 -15.81 10.98 -26.16
CA LEU A 122 -15.07 10.62 -27.37
C LEU A 122 -14.60 9.17 -27.36
N CYS A 123 -14.29 8.61 -26.19
CA CYS A 123 -13.98 7.20 -26.05
C CYS A 123 -15.23 6.33 -26.29
N LEU A 124 -16.38 6.68 -25.71
CA LEU A 124 -17.64 5.95 -25.91
C LEU A 124 -18.14 6.02 -27.37
N GLU A 125 -17.83 7.10 -28.09
CA GLU A 125 -18.12 7.27 -29.51
C GLU A 125 -17.08 6.61 -30.44
N HIS A 126 -16.08 5.90 -29.89
CA HIS A 126 -14.98 5.27 -30.62
C HIS A 126 -14.18 6.22 -31.52
N LYS A 127 -14.09 7.50 -31.13
CA LYS A 127 -13.34 8.52 -31.87
C LYS A 127 -11.86 8.52 -31.47
N ILE A 128 -11.54 8.17 -30.23
CA ILE A 128 -10.14 8.09 -29.76
C ILE A 128 -9.43 6.90 -30.39
N ALA A 129 -10.09 5.74 -30.50
CA ALA A 129 -9.55 4.53 -31.12
C ALA A 129 -9.09 4.73 -32.59
N ARG A 130 -9.59 5.76 -33.29
CA ARG A 130 -9.25 6.07 -34.68
C ARG A 130 -7.99 6.94 -34.84
N LEU A 131 -7.40 7.43 -33.75
CA LEU A 131 -6.18 8.23 -33.83
C LEU A 131 -4.95 7.35 -34.16
N PRO A 132 -3.97 7.87 -34.92
CA PRO A 132 -2.71 7.15 -35.13
C PRO A 132 -1.99 6.86 -33.80
N GLY A 133 -1.63 5.60 -33.56
CA GLY A 133 -1.04 5.16 -32.29
C GLY A 133 -2.05 4.91 -31.16
N PHE A 134 -3.35 5.04 -31.47
CA PHE A 134 -4.46 4.64 -30.63
C PHE A 134 -5.20 3.47 -31.31
N GLY A 135 -5.96 2.74 -30.50
CA GLY A 135 -6.80 1.64 -30.92
C GLY A 135 -7.83 1.35 -29.84
N PHE A 136 -8.78 0.44 -30.09
CA PHE A 136 -9.86 0.12 -29.15
C PHE A 136 -9.35 -0.23 -27.75
N LYS A 137 -8.25 -0.97 -27.65
CA LYS A 137 -7.61 -1.31 -26.38
C LYS A 137 -7.07 -0.08 -25.62
N THR A 138 -6.54 0.90 -26.34
CA THR A 138 -6.09 2.17 -25.71
C THR A 138 -7.28 2.96 -25.21
N GLU A 139 -8.36 3.02 -25.96
CA GLU A 139 -9.60 3.71 -25.58
C GLU A 139 -10.26 3.06 -24.35
N GLU A 140 -10.33 1.74 -24.30
CA GLU A 140 -10.81 1.00 -23.13
C GLU A 140 -9.95 1.32 -21.89
N ASN A 141 -8.62 1.37 -22.04
CA ASN A 141 -7.71 1.74 -20.96
C ASN A 141 -7.90 3.19 -20.50
N ILE A 142 -8.20 4.12 -21.42
CA ILE A 142 -8.51 5.51 -21.07
C ILE A 142 -9.82 5.57 -20.26
N LEU A 143 -10.88 4.87 -20.67
CA LEU A 143 -12.13 4.80 -19.92
C LEU A 143 -11.92 4.23 -18.51
N LYS A 144 -11.17 3.14 -18.39
CA LYS A 144 -10.77 2.56 -17.09
C LYS A 144 -9.97 3.58 -16.25
N GLY A 145 -9.02 4.27 -16.86
CA GLY A 145 -8.23 5.31 -16.20
C GLY A 145 -9.06 6.51 -15.72
N ILE A 146 -10.06 6.94 -16.49
CA ILE A 146 -10.98 8.03 -16.09
C ILE A 146 -11.80 7.59 -14.89
N LYS A 147 -12.34 6.36 -14.91
CA LYS A 147 -13.07 5.78 -13.76
C LYS A 147 -12.19 5.76 -12.51
N LEU A 148 -10.96 5.25 -12.63
CA LEU A 148 -9.97 5.22 -11.55
C LEU A 148 -9.66 6.63 -11.01
N LEU A 149 -9.47 7.62 -11.87
CA LEU A 149 -9.18 8.99 -11.46
C LEU A 149 -10.37 9.61 -10.70
N LYS A 150 -11.60 9.34 -11.15
CA LYS A 150 -12.84 9.74 -10.45
C LYS A 150 -12.93 9.08 -9.07
N GLU A 151 -12.57 7.81 -8.95
CA GLU A 151 -12.53 7.07 -7.68
C GLU A 151 -11.41 7.55 -6.75
N LYS A 152 -10.21 7.85 -7.30
CA LYS A 152 -9.04 8.41 -6.58
C LYS A 152 -9.31 9.79 -6.00
N ARG A 153 -10.15 10.61 -6.65
CA ARG A 153 -10.65 11.87 -6.06
C ARG A 153 -11.49 11.65 -4.80
N GLY A 154 -11.98 10.43 -4.57
CA GLY A 154 -12.78 10.07 -3.40
C GLY A 154 -12.10 9.18 -2.36
N ARG A 155 -10.99 8.49 -2.67
CA ARG A 155 -10.30 7.57 -1.75
C ARG A 155 -8.77 7.59 -1.92
N ARG A 156 -8.04 7.41 -0.82
CA ARG A 156 -6.56 7.38 -0.77
C ARG A 156 -6.05 6.10 -0.12
N PRO A 157 -4.87 5.57 -0.52
CA PRO A 157 -4.28 4.39 0.11
C PRO A 157 -4.05 4.56 1.61
N LEU A 158 -4.35 3.53 2.40
CA LEU A 158 -4.18 3.56 3.85
C LEU A 158 -2.74 3.89 4.27
N GLY A 159 -1.74 3.26 3.64
CA GLY A 159 -0.35 3.48 4.01
C GLY A 159 0.17 4.89 3.68
N GLU A 160 -0.58 5.69 2.92
CA GLU A 160 -0.31 7.12 2.74
C GLU A 160 -0.94 7.95 3.86
N ILE A 161 -2.19 7.64 4.23
CA ILE A 161 -2.98 8.46 5.16
C ILE A 161 -2.70 8.12 6.63
N LEU A 162 -2.44 6.86 6.95
CA LEU A 162 -2.28 6.40 8.32
C LEU A 162 -1.15 7.13 9.08
N PRO A 163 0.09 7.22 8.56
CA PRO A 163 1.17 7.93 9.28
C PRO A 163 0.84 9.40 9.52
N TYR A 164 0.17 10.03 8.55
CA TYR A 164 -0.26 11.43 8.66
C TYR A 164 -1.37 11.62 9.71
N ALA A 165 -2.33 10.69 9.75
CA ALA A 165 -3.39 10.70 10.76
C ALA A 165 -2.81 10.47 12.17
N GLU A 166 -1.84 9.58 12.31
CA GLU A 166 -1.13 9.32 13.58
C GLU A 166 -0.34 10.55 14.04
N GLU A 167 0.34 11.25 13.14
CA GLU A 167 1.05 12.51 13.45
C GLU A 167 0.09 13.59 13.97
N ILE A 168 -1.05 13.78 13.31
CA ILE A 168 -2.07 14.76 13.75
C ILE A 168 -2.63 14.37 15.11
N VAL A 169 -2.95 13.09 15.31
CA VAL A 169 -3.48 12.60 16.60
C VAL A 169 -2.48 12.81 17.72
N GLU A 170 -1.19 12.56 17.49
CA GLU A 170 -0.16 12.80 18.51
C GLU A 170 0.00 14.29 18.83
N LEU A 171 -0.12 15.16 17.81
CA LEU A 171 -0.13 16.61 18.00
C LEU A 171 -1.34 17.09 18.81
N ILE A 172 -2.53 16.55 18.57
CA ILE A 172 -3.74 16.85 19.35
C ILE A 172 -3.58 16.34 20.78
N LYS A 173 -3.15 15.09 20.94
CA LYS A 173 -2.94 14.43 22.24
C LYS A 173 -1.97 15.20 23.13
N SER A 174 -0.91 15.78 22.57
CA SER A 174 0.13 16.49 23.33
C SER A 174 -0.26 17.91 23.76
N LYS A 175 -1.27 18.53 23.14
CA LYS A 175 -1.54 19.98 23.31
C LYS A 175 -2.99 20.33 23.64
N ALA A 176 -3.96 19.48 23.33
CA ALA A 176 -5.37 19.74 23.58
C ALA A 176 -5.81 19.22 24.96
N PRO A 177 -6.76 19.87 25.64
CA PRO A 177 -7.27 19.42 26.93
C PRO A 177 -8.23 18.23 26.73
N LEU A 178 -7.71 17.00 26.68
CA LEU A 178 -8.49 15.77 26.47
C LEU A 178 -8.10 14.66 27.45
N GLU A 179 -8.99 13.68 27.64
CA GLU A 179 -8.68 12.46 28.41
C GLU A 179 -8.37 11.26 27.50
N ASN A 180 -9.14 11.07 26.42
CA ASN A 180 -8.95 9.98 25.45
C ASN A 180 -8.97 10.51 24.02
N ILE A 181 -8.23 9.85 23.13
CA ILE A 181 -8.22 10.13 21.69
C ILE A 181 -7.96 8.84 20.90
N ALA A 182 -8.67 8.66 19.80
CA ALA A 182 -8.47 7.51 18.90
C ALA A 182 -8.88 7.86 17.47
N ILE A 183 -8.15 7.29 16.51
CA ILE A 183 -8.60 7.22 15.12
C ILE A 183 -9.68 6.14 15.03
N ALA A 184 -10.80 6.46 14.39
CA ALA A 184 -11.94 5.56 14.16
C ALA A 184 -12.09 5.25 12.66
N GLY A 185 -13.32 4.94 12.23
CA GLY A 185 -13.66 4.76 10.84
C GLY A 185 -12.89 3.65 10.13
N SER A 186 -12.73 3.82 8.82
CA SER A 186 -12.08 2.83 7.95
C SER A 186 -10.58 2.68 8.20
N ILE A 187 -9.92 3.71 8.75
CA ILE A 187 -8.51 3.65 9.16
C ILE A 187 -8.34 2.64 10.31
N ARG A 188 -9.19 2.72 11.34
CA ARG A 188 -9.13 1.79 12.48
C ARG A 188 -9.42 0.35 12.07
N ARG A 189 -10.31 0.13 11.09
CA ARG A 189 -10.55 -1.19 10.49
C ARG A 189 -9.47 -1.64 9.51
N ARG A 190 -8.45 -0.81 9.27
CA ARG A 190 -7.33 -1.06 8.36
C ARG A 190 -7.73 -1.32 6.91
N LYS A 191 -8.80 -0.67 6.43
CA LYS A 191 -9.24 -0.80 5.04
C LYS A 191 -8.17 -0.25 4.09
N GLU A 192 -7.87 -0.97 3.01
CA GLU A 192 -6.79 -0.66 2.05
C GLU A 192 -6.82 0.77 1.49
N THR A 193 -8.01 1.36 1.38
CA THR A 193 -8.22 2.75 1.00
C THR A 193 -9.17 3.43 1.97
N VAL A 194 -9.03 4.73 2.15
CA VAL A 194 -9.80 5.55 3.08
C VAL A 194 -10.30 6.82 2.41
N LYS A 195 -11.45 7.35 2.85
CA LYS A 195 -12.09 8.54 2.28
C LYS A 195 -11.78 9.79 3.09
N ASP A 196 -11.80 9.62 4.40
CA ASP A 196 -11.75 10.63 5.44
C ASP A 196 -10.97 10.07 6.65
N ILE A 197 -10.64 10.97 7.57
CA ILE A 197 -10.05 10.66 8.87
C ILE A 197 -11.10 10.93 9.94
N ASP A 198 -11.56 9.91 10.64
CA ASP A 198 -12.45 10.05 11.80
C ASP A 198 -11.63 10.03 13.10
N VAL A 199 -11.76 11.06 13.93
CA VAL A 199 -11.10 11.14 15.25
C VAL A 199 -12.14 11.30 16.34
N LEU A 200 -12.09 10.43 17.34
CA LEU A 200 -12.90 10.52 18.56
C LEU A 200 -12.06 11.00 19.73
N ILE A 201 -12.64 11.87 20.55
CA ILE A 201 -12.01 12.47 21.72
C ILE A 201 -12.98 12.43 22.90
N THR A 202 -12.49 12.29 24.13
CA THR A 202 -13.21 12.70 25.33
C THR A 202 -12.55 13.95 25.91
N SER A 203 -13.36 14.90 26.36
CA SER A 203 -12.87 16.15 26.97
C SER A 203 -13.95 16.80 27.82
N ASN A 204 -13.57 17.36 28.97
CA ASN A 204 -14.39 18.30 29.73
C ASN A 204 -14.39 19.74 29.18
N GLN A 205 -13.59 20.02 28.15
CA GLN A 205 -13.43 21.32 27.49
C GLN A 205 -13.55 21.16 25.96
N PRO A 206 -14.70 20.68 25.46
CA PRO A 206 -14.90 20.33 24.05
C PRO A 206 -14.61 21.51 23.10
N GLU A 207 -15.06 22.71 23.44
CA GLU A 207 -14.80 23.92 22.64
C GLU A 207 -13.31 24.21 22.45
N LYS A 208 -12.50 24.07 23.51
CA LYS A 208 -11.05 24.30 23.42
C LYS A 208 -10.36 23.26 22.54
N VAL A 209 -10.82 22.01 22.58
CA VAL A 209 -10.34 20.96 21.66
C VAL A 209 -10.70 21.32 20.22
N MET A 210 -11.94 21.70 19.96
CA MET A 210 -12.40 22.08 18.61
C MET A 210 -11.65 23.29 18.07
N SER A 211 -11.45 24.34 18.89
CA SER A 211 -10.63 25.50 18.53
C SER A 211 -9.18 25.12 18.25
N PHE A 212 -8.59 24.20 19.02
CA PHE A 212 -7.24 23.72 18.75
C PHE A 212 -7.16 23.00 17.39
N VAL A 213 -8.10 22.10 17.10
CA VAL A 213 -8.18 21.36 15.83
C VAL A 213 -8.32 22.32 14.64
N ALA A 214 -9.19 23.32 14.73
CA ALA A 214 -9.40 24.30 13.66
C ALA A 214 -8.16 25.15 13.34
N ASN A 215 -7.23 25.29 14.29
CA ASN A 215 -5.99 26.06 14.16
C ASN A 215 -4.74 25.19 13.92
N LEU A 216 -4.91 23.89 13.67
CA LEU A 216 -3.78 23.01 13.35
C LEU A 216 -3.06 23.49 12.08
N PRO A 217 -1.72 23.47 12.03
CA PRO A 217 -0.96 23.89 10.86
C PRO A 217 -1.23 23.00 9.62
N GLN A 218 -1.74 21.79 9.83
CA GLN A 218 -2.18 20.86 8.78
C GLN A 218 -3.51 21.24 8.13
N VAL A 219 -4.32 22.08 8.77
CA VAL A 219 -5.63 22.50 8.27
C VAL A 219 -5.47 23.55 7.18
N GLU A 220 -6.21 23.36 6.09
CA GLU A 220 -6.35 24.30 4.98
C GLU A 220 -7.66 25.10 5.12
N GLU A 221 -8.77 24.41 5.41
CA GLU A 221 -10.10 25.00 5.47
C GLU A 221 -10.91 24.36 6.61
N VAL A 222 -11.65 25.18 7.36
CA VAL A 222 -12.65 24.69 8.31
C VAL A 222 -13.99 24.58 7.59
N ILE A 223 -14.46 23.35 7.36
CA ILE A 223 -15.70 23.06 6.62
C ILE A 223 -16.92 23.29 7.52
N ALA A 224 -16.84 22.81 8.76
CA ALA A 224 -17.87 22.99 9.77
C ALA A 224 -17.22 23.08 11.15
N PHE A 225 -17.71 23.99 11.98
CA PHE A 225 -17.26 24.19 13.35
C PHE A 225 -18.45 24.14 14.31
N GLY A 226 -18.31 23.41 15.40
CA GLY A 226 -19.33 23.28 16.44
C GLY A 226 -18.71 22.90 17.78
N GLU A 227 -19.51 22.96 18.84
CA GLU A 227 -19.05 22.74 20.23
C GLU A 227 -18.38 21.37 20.41
N THR A 228 -18.99 20.31 19.89
CA THR A 228 -18.54 18.92 20.05
C THR A 228 -18.16 18.24 18.74
N LYS A 229 -18.27 18.93 17.61
CA LYS A 229 -17.95 18.40 16.29
C LYS A 229 -17.32 19.48 15.41
N THR A 230 -16.19 19.15 14.80
CA THR A 230 -15.52 19.98 13.81
C THR A 230 -15.09 19.12 12.62
N SER A 231 -15.32 19.65 11.41
CA SER A 231 -14.90 19.04 10.15
C SER A 231 -13.95 19.99 9.45
N VAL A 232 -12.76 19.51 9.08
CA VAL A 232 -11.72 20.31 8.42
C VAL A 232 -11.23 19.63 7.15
N ARG A 233 -10.82 20.43 6.17
CA ARG A 233 -10.02 20.00 5.03
C ARG A 233 -8.55 20.19 5.38
N LEU A 234 -7.77 19.13 5.25
CA LEU A 234 -6.32 19.17 5.45
C LEU A 234 -5.62 19.59 4.16
N LYS A 235 -4.42 20.16 4.28
CA LYS A 235 -3.58 20.58 3.14
C LYS A 235 -3.26 19.47 2.14
N ILE A 236 -3.36 18.21 2.55
CA ILE A 236 -3.21 17.03 1.68
C ILE A 236 -4.47 16.68 0.88
N GLY A 237 -5.54 17.48 1.03
CA GLY A 237 -6.81 17.38 0.32
C GLY A 237 -7.84 16.41 0.91
N ILE A 238 -7.56 15.79 2.06
CA ILE A 238 -8.49 14.87 2.74
C ILE A 238 -9.28 15.59 3.83
N GLN A 239 -10.52 15.18 4.05
CA GLN A 239 -11.35 15.65 5.16
C GLN A 239 -11.00 14.90 6.44
N MET A 240 -10.96 15.61 7.56
CA MET A 240 -10.91 15.06 8.91
C MET A 240 -12.13 15.52 9.71
N ASP A 241 -12.84 14.56 10.29
CA ASP A 241 -13.97 14.77 11.18
C ASP A 241 -13.55 14.45 12.62
N VAL A 242 -13.63 15.44 13.50
CA VAL A 242 -13.32 15.29 14.92
C VAL A 242 -14.60 15.41 15.73
N ARG A 243 -14.79 14.49 16.70
CA ARG A 243 -15.93 14.49 17.61
C ARG A 243 -15.48 14.32 19.05
N VAL A 244 -16.02 15.16 19.94
CA VAL A 244 -15.90 14.98 21.39
C VAL A 244 -17.16 14.31 21.92
N VAL A 245 -16.97 13.25 22.70
CA VAL A 245 -18.04 12.51 23.38
C VAL A 245 -17.85 12.49 24.89
N PRO A 246 -18.91 12.29 25.69
CA PRO A 246 -18.78 12.10 27.13
C PRO A 246 -17.88 10.91 27.48
N GLN A 247 -17.17 11.00 28.61
CA GLN A 247 -16.27 9.93 29.08
C GLN A 247 -16.99 8.57 29.22
N ASN A 248 -18.23 8.57 29.70
CA ASN A 248 -19.03 7.35 29.86
C ASN A 248 -19.52 6.74 28.54
N SER A 249 -19.35 7.45 27.42
CA SER A 249 -19.77 7.02 26.09
C SER A 249 -18.60 6.57 25.21
N TRP A 250 -17.37 6.57 25.72
CA TRP A 250 -16.16 6.29 24.94
C TRP A 250 -16.22 4.97 24.16
N GLY A 251 -16.59 3.87 24.81
CA GLY A 251 -16.75 2.56 24.21
C GLY A 251 -17.85 2.49 23.16
N ALA A 252 -19.02 3.09 23.45
CA ALA A 252 -20.14 3.13 22.52
C ALA A 252 -19.82 3.96 21.26
N ALA A 253 -19.16 5.10 21.44
CA ALA A 253 -18.70 5.94 20.35
C ALA A 253 -17.66 5.23 19.50
N LEU A 254 -16.67 4.55 20.12
CA LEU A 254 -15.70 3.74 19.40
C LEU A 254 -16.37 2.66 18.57
N ALA A 255 -17.27 1.86 19.15
CA ALA A 255 -18.01 0.84 18.41
C ALA A 255 -18.78 1.46 17.22
N TYR A 256 -19.49 2.55 17.47
CA TYR A 256 -20.32 3.24 16.47
C TYR A 256 -19.51 3.84 15.32
N PHE A 257 -18.50 4.67 15.60
CA PHE A 257 -17.76 5.40 14.57
C PHE A 257 -16.63 4.56 13.96
N THR A 258 -16.20 3.47 14.59
CA THR A 258 -15.37 2.48 13.91
C THR A 258 -16.16 1.79 12.81
N GLY A 259 -17.44 1.49 13.04
CA GLY A 259 -18.26 0.76 12.08
C GLY A 259 -17.71 -0.65 11.82
N SER A 260 -17.88 -1.20 10.61
CA SER A 260 -18.50 -0.60 9.42
C SER A 260 -19.99 -0.28 9.58
N LYS A 261 -20.59 0.39 8.60
CA LYS A 261 -22.05 0.60 8.57
C LYS A 261 -22.80 -0.74 8.63
N ALA A 262 -22.34 -1.75 7.89
CA ALA A 262 -22.97 -3.06 7.83
C ALA A 262 -22.89 -3.76 9.21
N HIS A 263 -21.70 -3.79 9.80
CA HIS A 263 -21.49 -4.28 11.17
C HIS A 263 -22.42 -3.61 12.19
N ASN A 264 -22.52 -2.27 12.15
CA ASN A 264 -23.40 -1.53 13.05
C ASN A 264 -24.88 -1.86 12.88
N ILE A 265 -25.33 -2.19 11.66
CA ILE A 265 -26.71 -2.63 11.41
C ILE A 265 -26.95 -3.95 12.14
N ARG A 266 -26.08 -4.95 11.96
CA ARG A 266 -26.20 -6.25 12.62
C ARG A 266 -26.16 -6.16 14.14
N VAL A 267 -25.26 -5.35 14.69
CA VAL A 267 -25.16 -5.10 16.13
C VAL A 267 -26.46 -4.46 16.67
N ARG A 268 -27.08 -3.54 15.93
CA ARG A 268 -28.36 -2.93 16.31
C ARG A 268 -29.53 -3.91 16.23
N GLU A 269 -29.57 -4.74 15.20
CA GLU A 269 -30.59 -5.79 15.05
C GLU A 269 -30.53 -6.75 16.25
N LEU A 270 -29.34 -7.21 16.63
CA LEU A 270 -29.14 -8.05 17.82
C LEU A 270 -29.55 -7.34 19.12
N ALA A 271 -29.26 -6.04 19.23
CA ALA A 271 -29.71 -5.24 20.37
C ALA A 271 -31.24 -5.22 20.46
N LEU A 272 -31.92 -4.96 19.34
CA LEU A 272 -33.39 -4.91 19.28
C LEU A 272 -34.02 -6.25 19.67
N GLU A 273 -33.47 -7.38 19.20
CA GLU A 273 -33.93 -8.72 19.58
C GLU A 273 -33.85 -8.97 21.10
N LYS A 274 -32.91 -8.30 21.77
CA LYS A 274 -32.71 -8.38 23.23
C LYS A 274 -33.45 -7.28 24.01
N GLY A 275 -34.30 -6.49 23.34
CA GLY A 275 -35.00 -5.36 23.96
C GLY A 275 -34.08 -4.21 24.37
N LEU A 276 -32.93 -4.09 23.70
CA LEU A 276 -31.92 -3.07 23.93
C LEU A 276 -31.88 -2.07 22.76
N LYS A 277 -31.38 -0.86 23.05
CA LYS A 277 -31.08 0.18 22.05
C LYS A 277 -29.61 0.55 22.16
N ILE A 278 -28.90 0.58 21.03
CA ILE A 278 -27.51 1.02 20.95
C ILE A 278 -27.37 2.26 20.05
N ASN A 279 -26.62 3.26 20.51
CA ASN A 279 -26.24 4.45 19.75
C ASN A 279 -24.80 4.87 20.09
N GLU A 280 -24.37 6.04 19.63
CA GLU A 280 -23.02 6.57 19.88
C GLU A 280 -22.74 6.94 21.34
N TYR A 281 -23.76 6.98 22.20
CA TYR A 281 -23.66 7.37 23.61
C TYR A 281 -23.71 6.19 24.59
N GLY A 282 -24.27 5.05 24.19
CA GLY A 282 -24.39 3.88 25.05
C GLY A 282 -25.33 2.79 24.54
N VAL A 283 -25.49 1.77 25.37
CA VAL A 283 -26.51 0.73 25.28
C VAL A 283 -27.55 0.99 26.36
N TYR A 284 -28.82 0.89 25.99
CA TYR A 284 -29.95 1.25 26.83
C TYR A 284 -31.02 0.16 26.86
N ARG A 285 -31.75 0.06 27.98
CA ARG A 285 -33.02 -0.68 28.08
C ARG A 285 -34.10 0.30 28.47
N GLY A 286 -35.00 0.61 27.53
CA GLY A 286 -35.86 1.79 27.67
C GLY A 286 -35.00 3.05 27.78
N GLU A 287 -35.09 3.74 28.92
CA GLU A 287 -34.29 4.94 29.23
C GLU A 287 -33.07 4.66 30.13
N GLU A 288 -32.97 3.44 30.70
CA GLU A 288 -31.87 3.05 31.58
C GLU A 288 -30.60 2.82 30.77
N TRP A 289 -29.50 3.47 31.15
CA TRP A 289 -28.17 3.26 30.58
C TRP A 289 -27.53 2.01 31.18
N ILE A 290 -27.08 1.08 30.33
CA ILE A 290 -26.54 -0.23 30.73
C ILE A 290 -25.03 -0.31 30.50
N ALA A 291 -24.54 0.22 29.38
CA ALA A 291 -23.15 0.09 28.97
C ALA A 291 -22.71 1.22 28.03
N GLY A 292 -21.41 1.48 27.95
CA GLY A 292 -20.87 2.46 27.01
C GLY A 292 -19.46 2.96 27.30
N ARG A 293 -18.86 2.61 28.44
CA ARG A 293 -17.54 3.07 28.85
C ARG A 293 -16.43 2.42 28.04
N THR A 294 -16.55 1.13 27.74
CA THR A 294 -15.60 0.39 26.90
C THR A 294 -16.32 -0.39 25.80
N GLU A 295 -15.61 -0.73 24.73
CA GLU A 295 -16.20 -1.53 23.65
C GLU A 295 -16.59 -2.92 24.15
N GLU A 296 -15.79 -3.52 25.05
CA GLU A 296 -16.08 -4.80 25.70
C GLU A 296 -17.40 -4.77 26.48
N GLU A 297 -17.68 -3.67 27.19
CA GLU A 297 -18.96 -3.48 27.91
C GLU A 297 -20.13 -3.44 26.92
N VAL A 298 -19.95 -2.75 25.79
CA VAL A 298 -20.97 -2.60 24.74
C VAL A 298 -21.28 -3.94 24.07
N TYR A 299 -20.25 -4.67 23.62
CA TYR A 299 -20.45 -6.01 23.04
C TYR A 299 -20.97 -7.00 24.09
N GLY A 300 -20.46 -6.94 25.32
CA GLY A 300 -20.87 -7.79 26.44
C GLY A 300 -22.34 -7.63 26.81
N ALA A 301 -22.89 -6.41 26.76
CA ALA A 301 -24.32 -6.16 26.97
C ALA A 301 -25.21 -6.86 25.93
N LEU A 302 -24.67 -7.15 24.74
CA LEU A 302 -25.34 -7.90 23.67
C LEU A 302 -25.08 -9.41 23.76
N GLY A 303 -24.25 -9.86 24.70
CA GLY A 303 -23.79 -11.24 24.81
C GLY A 303 -22.76 -11.61 23.74
N LEU A 304 -22.00 -10.63 23.24
CA LEU A 304 -20.91 -10.82 22.30
C LEU A 304 -19.56 -10.61 23.00
N PRO A 305 -18.50 -11.36 22.64
CA PRO A 305 -17.14 -10.94 22.92
C PRO A 305 -16.80 -9.64 22.17
N TRP A 306 -15.74 -8.94 22.59
CA TRP A 306 -15.21 -7.83 21.81
C TRP A 306 -14.73 -8.31 20.43
N ILE A 307 -15.17 -7.64 19.38
CA ILE A 307 -14.83 -7.97 17.99
C ILE A 307 -13.73 -7.01 17.53
N PRO A 308 -12.56 -7.51 17.10
CA PRO A 308 -11.49 -6.67 16.55
C PRO A 308 -11.98 -5.78 15.39
N PRO A 309 -11.61 -4.49 15.34
CA PRO A 309 -12.02 -3.55 14.29
C PRO A 309 -11.84 -4.07 12.86
N GLU A 310 -10.76 -4.81 12.61
CA GLU A 310 -10.40 -5.39 11.33
C GLU A 310 -11.46 -6.37 10.79
N LEU A 311 -12.25 -7.01 11.67
CA LEU A 311 -13.27 -7.98 11.30
C LEU A 311 -14.65 -7.35 11.06
N ARG A 312 -14.85 -6.07 11.40
CA ARG A 312 -16.17 -5.41 11.46
C ARG A 312 -16.68 -4.99 10.07
N GLU A 313 -16.84 -5.95 9.17
CA GLU A 313 -17.24 -5.74 7.78
C GLU A 313 -18.52 -6.49 7.39
N ASP A 314 -19.23 -7.11 8.34
CA ASP A 314 -20.41 -7.95 8.10
C ASP A 314 -20.12 -9.10 7.12
N GLN A 315 -19.11 -9.89 7.48
CA GLN A 315 -18.63 -11.04 6.70
C GLN A 315 -18.59 -12.30 7.57
N GLY A 316 -19.52 -12.42 8.52
CA GLY A 316 -19.63 -13.59 9.40
C GLY A 316 -18.99 -13.42 10.78
N GLU A 317 -18.47 -12.24 11.12
CA GLU A 317 -17.84 -11.96 12.42
C GLU A 317 -18.84 -11.99 13.57
N ILE A 318 -20.10 -11.59 13.32
CA ILE A 318 -21.16 -11.59 14.33
C ILE A 318 -21.56 -13.03 14.66
N GLU A 319 -21.79 -13.85 13.64
CA GLU A 319 -22.12 -15.27 13.79
C GLU A 319 -20.95 -16.01 14.46
N ALA A 320 -19.72 -15.71 14.07
CA ALA A 320 -18.53 -16.27 14.72
C ALA A 320 -18.44 -15.88 16.20
N ALA A 321 -18.78 -14.64 16.54
CA ALA A 321 -18.79 -14.15 17.91
C ALA A 321 -19.86 -14.82 18.77
N LEU A 322 -21.08 -14.99 18.24
CA LEU A 322 -22.19 -15.68 18.92
C LEU A 322 -21.88 -17.15 19.19
N GLU A 323 -21.22 -17.81 18.24
CA GLU A 323 -20.83 -19.22 18.35
C GLU A 323 -19.52 -19.43 19.12
N GLY A 324 -18.85 -18.38 19.58
CA GLY A 324 -17.58 -18.47 20.30
C GLY A 324 -16.41 -18.97 19.45
N ARG A 325 -16.45 -18.74 18.12
CA ARG A 325 -15.47 -19.20 17.12
C ARG A 325 -14.73 -18.07 16.41
N LEU A 326 -14.65 -16.88 17.02
CA LEU A 326 -13.79 -15.81 16.49
C LEU A 326 -12.33 -16.30 16.43
N PRO A 327 -11.61 -16.04 15.34
CA PRO A 327 -10.20 -16.42 15.23
C PRO A 327 -9.34 -15.61 16.20
N ARG A 328 -8.27 -16.21 16.71
CA ARG A 328 -7.20 -15.46 17.37
C ARG A 328 -6.31 -14.84 16.30
N LEU A 329 -6.64 -13.62 15.91
CA LEU A 329 -5.90 -12.90 14.88
C LEU A 329 -4.41 -12.83 15.21
N VAL A 330 -3.58 -12.99 14.18
CA VAL A 330 -2.13 -12.81 14.30
C VAL A 330 -1.81 -11.42 14.83
N GLU A 331 -0.94 -11.36 15.82
CA GLU A 331 -0.52 -10.10 16.42
C GLU A 331 0.65 -9.48 15.64
N TYR A 332 0.74 -8.15 15.64
CA TYR A 332 1.77 -7.43 14.88
C TYR A 332 3.20 -7.84 15.25
N HIS A 333 3.44 -8.15 16.52
CA HIS A 333 4.76 -8.59 17.02
C HIS A 333 5.05 -10.08 16.76
N GLU A 334 4.06 -10.88 16.36
CA GLU A 334 4.26 -12.28 16.01
C GLU A 334 4.85 -12.43 14.60
N VAL A 335 4.76 -11.40 13.76
CA VAL A 335 5.38 -11.33 12.44
C VAL A 335 6.84 -10.93 12.61
N ILE A 336 7.74 -11.91 12.53
CA ILE A 336 9.17 -11.78 12.85
C ILE A 336 10.08 -11.96 11.63
N GLY A 337 9.51 -11.94 10.42
CA GLY A 337 10.26 -12.01 9.18
C GLY A 337 9.62 -11.19 8.06
N ASP A 338 10.44 -10.75 7.12
CA ASP A 338 10.01 -10.10 5.88
C ASP A 338 10.41 -10.96 4.69
N ALA A 339 9.44 -11.45 3.92
CA ALA A 339 9.66 -12.43 2.86
C ALA A 339 10.06 -11.81 1.51
N HIS A 340 10.09 -10.47 1.37
CA HIS A 340 10.35 -9.85 0.08
C HIS A 340 10.96 -8.46 0.23
N VAL A 341 12.29 -8.38 0.10
CA VAL A 341 13.05 -7.12 0.13
C VAL A 341 14.07 -7.08 -1.01
N HIS A 342 14.18 -5.93 -1.67
CA HIS A 342 15.13 -5.66 -2.76
C HIS A 342 16.38 -4.96 -2.22
N SER A 343 17.50 -5.16 -2.90
CA SER A 343 18.80 -4.61 -2.53
C SER A 343 19.52 -3.96 -3.71
N LYS A 344 20.69 -3.37 -3.46
CA LYS A 344 21.59 -2.82 -4.49
C LYS A 344 22.05 -3.83 -5.55
N TYR A 345 21.77 -5.12 -5.39
CA TYR A 345 22.05 -6.10 -6.44
C TYR A 345 21.12 -5.94 -7.64
N SER A 346 19.89 -5.45 -7.45
CA SER A 346 18.94 -5.13 -8.53
C SER A 346 18.55 -3.64 -8.51
N ASP A 347 17.30 -3.31 -8.17
CA ASP A 347 16.72 -1.96 -8.15
C ASP A 347 16.49 -1.39 -6.75
N GLY A 348 16.90 -2.12 -5.71
CA GLY A 348 16.92 -1.59 -4.35
C GLY A 348 18.04 -0.55 -4.14
N ALA A 349 17.78 0.44 -3.29
CA ALA A 349 18.72 1.48 -2.93
C ALA A 349 19.62 1.12 -1.74
N SER A 350 19.34 0.02 -1.05
CA SER A 350 19.97 -0.34 0.23
C SER A 350 20.93 -1.51 0.09
N SER A 351 22.08 -1.44 0.75
CA SER A 351 23.01 -2.58 0.84
C SER A 351 22.45 -3.66 1.77
N LEU A 352 23.03 -4.85 1.70
CA LEU A 352 22.62 -5.96 2.56
C LEU A 352 22.82 -5.65 4.05
N GLU A 353 23.88 -4.91 4.40
CA GLU A 353 24.15 -4.45 5.75
C GLU A 353 23.14 -3.40 6.22
N GLU A 354 22.77 -2.46 5.34
CA GLU A 354 21.73 -1.46 5.64
C GLU A 354 20.39 -2.17 5.94
N ILE A 355 20.01 -3.15 5.11
CA ILE A 355 18.81 -3.97 5.29
C ILE A 355 18.88 -4.76 6.60
N MET A 356 19.97 -5.49 6.84
CA MET A 356 20.15 -6.31 8.04
C MET A 356 20.09 -5.46 9.32
N ASN A 357 20.76 -4.31 9.34
CA ASN A 357 20.75 -3.39 10.48
C ASN A 357 19.37 -2.78 10.72
N TYR A 358 18.63 -2.45 9.66
CA TYR A 358 17.29 -1.89 9.80
C TYR A 358 16.29 -2.93 10.30
N ALA A 359 16.37 -4.14 9.77
CA ALA A 359 15.53 -5.24 10.20
C ALA A 359 15.78 -5.63 11.67
N GLU A 360 17.02 -5.54 12.15
CA GLU A 360 17.31 -5.67 13.59
C GLU A 360 16.60 -4.58 14.43
N LYS A 361 16.55 -3.33 13.95
CA LYS A 361 15.82 -2.24 14.64
C LYS A 361 14.32 -2.49 14.68
N LEU A 362 13.77 -3.14 13.66
CA LEU A 362 12.37 -3.56 13.61
C LEU A 362 12.08 -4.79 14.47
N GLY A 363 13.10 -5.44 15.04
CA GLY A 363 12.94 -6.65 15.84
C GLY A 363 12.71 -7.92 15.01
N LEU A 364 13.03 -7.91 13.72
CA LEU A 364 12.89 -9.08 12.85
C LEU A 364 14.02 -10.10 13.12
N SER A 365 13.69 -11.37 12.94
CA SER A 365 14.61 -12.51 13.07
C SER A 365 15.19 -12.95 11.73
N TRP A 366 14.49 -12.68 10.62
CA TRP A 366 15.00 -12.95 9.27
C TRP A 366 14.41 -12.03 8.21
N VAL A 367 15.11 -11.90 7.08
CA VAL A 367 14.66 -11.16 5.89
C VAL A 367 15.07 -11.93 4.64
N ALA A 368 14.15 -12.14 3.71
CA ALA A 368 14.47 -12.71 2.40
C ALA A 368 14.81 -11.61 1.39
N ILE A 369 16.03 -11.67 0.87
CA ILE A 369 16.50 -10.73 -0.14
C ILE A 369 16.09 -11.26 -1.51
N CYS A 370 15.08 -10.67 -2.14
CA CYS A 370 14.43 -11.19 -3.34
C CYS A 370 14.61 -10.28 -4.56
N ASP A 371 15.84 -9.81 -4.80
CA ASP A 371 16.19 -9.07 -6.03
C ASP A 371 15.65 -9.74 -7.31
N HIS A 372 15.28 -8.91 -8.29
CA HIS A 372 14.71 -9.34 -9.57
C HIS A 372 15.65 -10.22 -10.41
N SER A 373 15.09 -11.20 -11.11
CA SER A 373 15.83 -12.05 -12.05
C SER A 373 16.31 -11.32 -13.32
N GLN A 374 17.23 -11.96 -14.04
CA GLN A 374 18.06 -11.38 -15.12
C GLN A 374 17.30 -10.71 -16.29
N GLY A 375 16.10 -11.17 -16.61
CA GLY A 375 15.29 -10.73 -17.75
C GLY A 375 14.69 -9.34 -17.55
N LEU A 376 14.50 -8.90 -16.30
CA LEU A 376 13.94 -7.60 -15.97
C LEU A 376 15.00 -6.49 -16.01
N LYS A 377 15.57 -6.25 -17.20
CA LYS A 377 16.66 -5.28 -17.42
C LYS A 377 16.31 -3.85 -16.99
N VAL A 378 15.03 -3.47 -17.05
CA VAL A 378 14.55 -2.14 -16.62
C VAL A 378 14.68 -1.92 -15.12
N ALA A 379 14.71 -3.01 -14.34
CA ALA A 379 14.87 -3.03 -12.89
C ALA A 379 16.26 -3.56 -12.48
N GLY A 380 17.24 -3.53 -13.38
CA GLY A 380 18.59 -4.00 -13.07
C GLY A 380 18.68 -5.49 -12.73
N GLY A 381 17.84 -6.34 -13.34
CA GLY A 381 17.79 -7.78 -13.08
C GLY A 381 19.16 -8.46 -12.96
N VAL A 382 19.33 -9.30 -11.94
CA VAL A 382 20.63 -9.81 -11.51
C VAL A 382 21.16 -10.87 -12.47
N PRO A 383 22.34 -10.70 -13.10
CA PRO A 383 22.97 -11.77 -13.87
C PRO A 383 23.37 -12.95 -12.98
N VAL A 384 23.39 -14.16 -13.54
CA VAL A 384 23.74 -15.39 -12.79
C VAL A 384 25.08 -15.26 -12.03
N GLU A 385 26.08 -14.63 -12.61
CA GLU A 385 27.38 -14.41 -11.95
C GLU A 385 27.28 -13.54 -10.70
N ASP A 386 26.47 -12.48 -10.74
CA ASP A 386 26.29 -11.55 -9.63
C ASP A 386 25.38 -12.15 -8.54
N LEU A 387 24.46 -13.03 -8.93
CA LEU A 387 23.63 -13.79 -8.02
C LEU A 387 24.50 -14.66 -7.06
N PHE A 388 25.57 -15.28 -7.57
CA PHE A 388 26.50 -16.02 -6.70
C PHE A 388 27.39 -15.11 -5.84
N LYS A 389 27.67 -13.88 -6.27
CA LYS A 389 28.33 -12.88 -5.40
C LYS A 389 27.40 -12.49 -4.25
N LYS A 390 26.11 -12.27 -4.53
CA LYS A 390 25.07 -12.04 -3.52
C LYS A 390 24.99 -13.18 -2.51
N LYS A 391 24.97 -14.44 -2.97
CA LYS A 391 24.96 -15.63 -2.11
C LYS A 391 26.10 -15.62 -1.09
N ARG A 392 27.35 -15.45 -1.56
CA ARG A 392 28.53 -15.39 -0.67
C ARG A 392 28.46 -14.23 0.32
N HIS A 393 28.02 -13.06 -0.13
CA HIS A 393 27.89 -11.90 0.74
C HIS A 393 26.85 -12.14 1.85
N ILE A 394 25.70 -12.73 1.52
CA ILE A 394 24.69 -13.15 2.52
C ILE A 394 25.27 -14.14 3.52
N GLU A 395 26.02 -15.15 3.05
CA GLU A 395 26.67 -16.14 3.92
C GLU A 395 27.66 -15.49 4.89
N GLU A 396 28.49 -14.55 4.42
CA GLU A 396 29.44 -13.80 5.25
C GLU A 396 28.73 -12.95 6.32
N LEU A 397 27.64 -12.27 5.97
CA LEU A 397 26.85 -11.48 6.92
C LEU A 397 26.15 -12.37 7.95
N ASN A 398 25.60 -13.50 7.51
CA ASN A 398 24.95 -14.48 8.38
C ASN A 398 25.92 -15.15 9.35
N GLN A 399 27.21 -15.29 9.02
CA GLN A 399 28.22 -15.77 9.95
C GLN A 399 28.52 -14.75 11.06
N LYS A 400 28.46 -13.45 10.73
CA LYS A 400 28.73 -12.35 11.68
C LYS A 400 27.54 -12.04 12.59
N SER A 401 26.30 -12.24 12.11
CA SER A 401 25.08 -11.94 12.87
C SER A 401 24.51 -13.17 13.58
N LYS A 402 24.22 -13.02 14.88
CA LYS A 402 23.49 -14.02 15.69
C LYS A 402 22.01 -13.69 15.88
N LYS A 403 21.60 -12.45 15.64
CA LYS A 403 20.25 -11.96 15.97
C LYS A 403 19.28 -12.05 14.80
N ILE A 404 19.80 -11.80 13.60
CA ILE A 404 19.02 -11.75 12.37
C ILE A 404 19.73 -12.50 11.25
N LYS A 405 18.99 -13.17 10.39
CA LYS A 405 19.50 -13.88 9.21
C LYS A 405 18.93 -13.30 7.92
N LEU A 406 19.78 -13.18 6.90
CA LEU A 406 19.33 -12.94 5.54
C LEU A 406 19.11 -14.27 4.83
N ILE A 407 17.99 -14.43 4.13
CA ILE A 407 17.72 -15.59 3.29
C ILE A 407 18.10 -15.23 1.86
N PHE A 408 18.86 -16.12 1.22
CA PHE A 408 19.25 -15.95 -0.17
C PHE A 408 18.06 -16.26 -1.09
N GLY A 409 17.29 -15.23 -1.40
CA GLY A 409 16.12 -15.33 -2.27
C GLY A 409 16.31 -14.70 -3.65
N ALA A 410 15.28 -14.84 -4.48
CA ALA A 410 15.13 -14.12 -5.74
C ALA A 410 13.64 -14.01 -6.11
N GLU A 411 13.23 -12.84 -6.59
CA GLU A 411 11.97 -12.68 -7.30
C GLU A 411 12.17 -13.03 -8.78
N VAL A 412 11.63 -14.17 -9.19
CA VAL A 412 11.86 -14.75 -10.52
C VAL A 412 10.69 -14.41 -11.42
N ASP A 413 10.97 -13.76 -12.56
CA ASP A 413 9.93 -13.45 -13.53
C ASP A 413 9.37 -14.72 -14.15
N ILE A 414 8.04 -14.75 -14.29
CA ILE A 414 7.30 -15.75 -15.04
C ILE A 414 7.14 -15.19 -16.45
N ASN A 415 7.79 -15.78 -17.45
CA ASN A 415 7.72 -15.34 -18.83
C ASN A 415 6.30 -15.44 -19.42
N SER A 416 6.09 -14.81 -20.58
CA SER A 416 4.78 -14.79 -21.27
C SER A 416 4.24 -16.18 -21.63
N ASP A 417 5.11 -17.19 -21.70
CA ASP A 417 4.79 -18.60 -21.97
C ASP A 417 4.70 -19.47 -20.71
N GLY A 418 4.90 -18.89 -19.53
CA GLY A 418 4.86 -19.58 -18.24
C GLY A 418 6.19 -20.22 -17.81
N THR A 419 7.27 -20.07 -18.60
CA THR A 419 8.62 -20.48 -18.17
C THR A 419 9.20 -19.49 -17.16
N LEU A 420 10.22 -19.91 -16.41
CA LEU A 420 10.91 -19.06 -15.43
C LEU A 420 12.17 -18.44 -16.02
N ASP A 421 12.49 -17.23 -15.57
CA ASP A 421 13.57 -16.41 -16.11
C ASP A 421 14.99 -16.82 -15.62
N TYR A 422 15.08 -17.82 -14.76
CA TYR A 422 16.33 -18.55 -14.48
C TYR A 422 16.19 -20.03 -14.81
N PRO A 423 17.27 -20.69 -15.27
CA PRO A 423 17.26 -22.13 -15.49
C PRO A 423 17.33 -22.90 -14.16
N ASP A 424 16.90 -24.17 -14.18
CA ASP A 424 16.77 -25.01 -12.99
C ASP A 424 18.07 -25.16 -12.19
N GLU A 425 19.22 -25.23 -12.86
CA GLU A 425 20.52 -25.30 -12.22
C GLU A 425 20.83 -24.07 -11.34
N VAL A 426 20.30 -22.90 -11.70
CA VAL A 426 20.41 -21.67 -10.91
C VAL A 426 19.35 -21.65 -9.81
N LEU A 427 18.10 -22.01 -10.13
CA LEU A 427 17.00 -22.04 -9.17
C LEU A 427 17.26 -23.00 -7.99
N LYS A 428 17.99 -24.10 -8.19
CA LYS A 428 18.40 -25.03 -7.13
C LYS A 428 19.27 -24.38 -6.07
N GLU A 429 20.09 -23.42 -6.45
CA GLU A 429 21.07 -22.75 -5.57
C GLU A 429 20.47 -21.64 -4.71
N ILE A 430 19.32 -21.09 -5.12
CA ILE A 430 18.54 -20.08 -4.38
C ILE A 430 17.79 -20.77 -3.24
N ASP A 431 17.79 -20.20 -2.03
CA ASP A 431 17.07 -20.79 -0.89
C ASP A 431 15.56 -20.56 -1.03
N PHE A 432 15.16 -19.34 -1.36
CA PHE A 432 13.77 -18.92 -1.50
C PHE A 432 13.48 -18.31 -2.88
N VAL A 433 12.67 -19.02 -3.66
CA VAL A 433 12.20 -18.59 -4.98
C VAL A 433 10.75 -18.15 -4.85
N ILE A 434 10.52 -16.86 -5.06
CA ILE A 434 9.20 -16.26 -5.19
C ILE A 434 9.02 -15.86 -6.66
N ALA A 435 7.92 -16.27 -7.30
CA ALA A 435 7.71 -16.05 -8.73
C ALA A 435 6.66 -14.96 -8.96
N ALA A 436 6.84 -14.11 -9.97
CA ALA A 436 5.94 -13.00 -10.25
C ALA A 436 5.80 -12.70 -11.75
N ILE A 437 4.70 -12.08 -12.14
CA ILE A 437 4.50 -11.55 -13.49
C ILE A 437 4.86 -10.06 -13.47
N HIS A 438 5.83 -9.63 -14.29
CA HIS A 438 6.13 -8.19 -14.50
C HIS A 438 5.78 -7.67 -15.89
N THR A 439 5.52 -8.57 -16.83
CA THR A 439 5.24 -8.23 -18.23
C THR A 439 4.02 -8.97 -18.76
N GLY A 440 3.44 -8.47 -19.85
CA GLY A 440 2.28 -9.13 -20.47
C GLY A 440 0.97 -8.97 -19.71
N PHE A 441 0.81 -7.96 -18.84
CA PHE A 441 -0.40 -7.73 -18.03
C PHE A 441 -1.74 -7.64 -18.78
N GLN A 442 -1.70 -7.49 -20.11
CA GLN A 442 -2.89 -7.38 -20.95
C GLN A 442 -3.20 -8.66 -21.75
N GLN A 443 -2.56 -9.78 -21.41
CA GLN A 443 -2.94 -11.11 -21.88
C GLN A 443 -4.31 -11.50 -21.34
N ASP A 444 -4.97 -12.47 -21.97
CA ASP A 444 -6.28 -12.94 -21.51
C ASP A 444 -6.19 -13.73 -20.20
N GLU A 445 -7.36 -13.92 -19.57
CA GLU A 445 -7.48 -14.57 -18.26
C GLU A 445 -6.85 -15.97 -18.23
N LYS A 446 -7.07 -16.75 -19.29
CA LYS A 446 -6.57 -18.12 -19.38
C LYS A 446 -5.04 -18.10 -19.40
N GLN A 447 -4.44 -17.27 -20.24
CA GLN A 447 -2.99 -17.20 -20.37
C GLN A 447 -2.30 -16.72 -19.09
N ILE A 448 -2.81 -15.67 -18.44
CA ILE A 448 -2.26 -15.20 -17.15
C ILE A 448 -2.39 -16.29 -16.07
N THR A 449 -3.56 -16.94 -15.99
CA THR A 449 -3.81 -18.02 -15.03
C THR A 449 -2.86 -19.19 -15.26
N GLU A 450 -2.66 -19.63 -16.51
CA GLU A 450 -1.74 -20.70 -16.88
C GLU A 450 -0.28 -20.37 -16.54
N ARG A 451 0.16 -19.11 -16.73
CA ARG A 451 1.50 -18.63 -16.32
C ARG A 451 1.71 -18.82 -14.81
N ILE A 452 0.77 -18.35 -14.00
CA ILE A 452 0.87 -18.47 -12.53
C ILE A 452 0.82 -19.94 -12.10
N ILE A 453 -0.06 -20.75 -12.69
CA ILE A 453 -0.15 -22.19 -12.41
C ILE A 453 1.14 -22.92 -12.80
N SER A 454 1.79 -22.54 -13.90
CA SER A 454 3.09 -23.10 -14.31
C SER A 454 4.15 -22.87 -13.23
N ALA A 455 4.22 -21.65 -12.68
CA ALA A 455 5.12 -21.34 -11.57
C ALA A 455 4.78 -22.14 -10.30
N LEU A 456 3.50 -22.27 -9.95
CA LEU A 456 3.06 -23.06 -8.78
C LEU A 456 3.36 -24.56 -8.92
N LYS A 457 3.32 -25.09 -10.14
CA LYS A 457 3.71 -26.48 -10.45
C LYS A 457 5.21 -26.72 -10.36
N HIS A 458 6.02 -25.67 -10.46
CA HIS A 458 7.46 -25.81 -10.54
C HIS A 458 8.05 -26.30 -9.20
N PRO A 459 8.90 -27.35 -9.18
CA PRO A 459 9.40 -27.94 -7.94
C PRO A 459 10.31 -26.99 -7.13
N LEU A 460 10.95 -26.02 -7.81
CA LEU A 460 11.89 -25.08 -7.19
C LEU A 460 11.26 -23.76 -6.74
N VAL A 461 10.00 -23.49 -7.12
CA VAL A 461 9.23 -22.31 -6.68
C VAL A 461 8.59 -22.60 -5.33
N HIS A 462 8.57 -21.61 -4.44
CA HIS A 462 7.98 -21.74 -3.10
C HIS A 462 6.72 -20.90 -2.95
N ALA A 463 6.68 -19.73 -3.59
CA ALA A 463 5.56 -18.81 -3.50
C ALA A 463 5.34 -18.01 -4.78
N VAL A 464 4.16 -17.41 -4.93
CA VAL A 464 3.85 -16.40 -5.95
C VAL A 464 3.73 -15.02 -5.29
N ALA A 465 4.47 -14.05 -5.80
CA ALA A 465 4.46 -12.65 -5.36
C ALA A 465 3.26 -11.92 -5.97
N HIS A 466 2.72 -10.94 -5.22
CA HIS A 466 1.63 -10.01 -5.60
C HIS A 466 0.71 -10.58 -6.71
N PRO A 467 -0.10 -11.62 -6.39
CA PRO A 467 -0.68 -12.53 -7.40
C PRO A 467 -1.77 -11.92 -8.30
N THR A 468 -2.16 -10.66 -8.08
CA THR A 468 -3.06 -9.94 -8.99
C THR A 468 -2.33 -8.88 -9.82
N GLY A 469 -1.10 -8.54 -9.43
CA GLY A 469 -0.29 -7.49 -10.04
C GLY A 469 -0.90 -6.09 -9.91
N ARG A 470 -1.88 -5.88 -9.03
CA ARG A 470 -2.57 -4.60 -8.89
C ARG A 470 -1.67 -3.50 -8.33
N LEU A 471 -2.02 -2.25 -8.65
CA LEU A 471 -1.53 -1.05 -7.97
C LEU A 471 -2.75 -0.14 -7.69
N ILE A 472 -3.12 -0.01 -6.42
CA ILE A 472 -4.24 0.78 -5.92
C ILE A 472 -4.20 2.20 -6.49
N GLY A 473 -5.22 2.56 -7.26
CA GLY A 473 -5.38 3.86 -7.90
C GLY A 473 -4.54 4.09 -9.16
N GLU A 474 -3.80 3.08 -9.63
CA GLU A 474 -2.91 3.17 -10.80
C GLU A 474 -3.11 2.03 -11.81
N ARG A 475 -3.26 0.79 -11.34
CA ARG A 475 -3.39 -0.41 -12.15
C ARG A 475 -4.38 -1.39 -11.51
N GLU A 476 -5.45 -1.70 -12.22
CA GLU A 476 -6.36 -2.80 -11.85
C GLU A 476 -5.62 -4.15 -11.86
N PRO A 477 -6.11 -5.17 -11.12
CA PRO A 477 -5.72 -6.55 -11.32
C PRO A 477 -5.68 -6.94 -12.79
N TYR A 478 -4.67 -7.72 -13.20
CA TYR A 478 -4.76 -8.40 -14.50
C TYR A 478 -5.89 -9.43 -14.49
N ALA A 479 -6.36 -9.85 -15.66
CA ALA A 479 -7.38 -10.89 -15.75
C ALA A 479 -6.78 -12.21 -15.25
N VAL A 480 -7.15 -12.65 -14.04
CA VAL A 480 -6.66 -13.90 -13.44
C VAL A 480 -7.80 -14.62 -12.75
N ASN A 481 -7.88 -15.93 -12.98
CA ASN A 481 -8.79 -16.79 -12.25
C ASN A 481 -8.15 -17.23 -10.93
N LEU A 482 -8.36 -16.44 -9.87
CA LEU A 482 -7.78 -16.71 -8.55
C LEU A 482 -8.24 -18.03 -7.93
N LYS A 483 -9.42 -18.53 -8.30
CA LYS A 483 -9.90 -19.84 -7.81
C LYS A 483 -8.95 -20.95 -8.26
N GLU A 484 -8.62 -20.99 -9.55
CA GLU A 484 -7.68 -21.99 -10.09
C GLU A 484 -6.26 -21.81 -9.51
N VAL A 485 -5.84 -20.56 -9.29
CA VAL A 485 -4.56 -20.26 -8.61
C VAL A 485 -4.55 -20.82 -7.19
N PHE A 486 -5.61 -20.64 -6.41
CA PHE A 486 -5.70 -21.17 -5.04
C PHE A 486 -5.74 -22.70 -5.01
N GLU A 487 -6.51 -23.32 -5.91
CA GLU A 487 -6.54 -24.79 -6.04
C GLU A 487 -5.14 -25.33 -6.38
N SER A 488 -4.43 -24.69 -7.31
CA SER A 488 -3.05 -25.06 -7.65
C SER A 488 -2.08 -24.85 -6.49
N ALA A 489 -2.12 -23.70 -5.82
CA ALA A 489 -1.25 -23.41 -4.67
C ALA A 489 -1.44 -24.42 -3.54
N LYS A 490 -2.70 -24.79 -3.26
CA LYS A 490 -3.04 -25.87 -2.31
C LYS A 490 -2.47 -27.23 -2.75
N ASN A 491 -2.70 -27.62 -4.01
CA ASN A 491 -2.29 -28.92 -4.53
C ASN A 491 -0.78 -29.13 -4.51
N TYR A 492 0.00 -28.07 -4.77
CA TYR A 492 1.46 -28.13 -4.81
C TYR A 492 2.13 -27.61 -3.52
N GLY A 493 1.34 -27.32 -2.48
CA GLY A 493 1.84 -26.85 -1.18
C GLY A 493 2.63 -25.54 -1.25
N LYS A 494 2.29 -24.65 -2.20
CA LYS A 494 2.96 -23.37 -2.42
C LYS A 494 2.27 -22.26 -1.63
N ALA A 495 3.04 -21.25 -1.23
CA ALA A 495 2.51 -20.08 -0.55
C ALA A 495 2.07 -18.98 -1.53
N LEU A 496 1.23 -18.06 -1.05
CA LEU A 496 0.86 -16.85 -1.79
C LEU A 496 1.24 -15.61 -0.99
N GLU A 497 1.68 -14.57 -1.66
CA GLU A 497 2.09 -13.33 -1.02
C GLU A 497 0.90 -12.41 -0.67
N VAL A 498 1.00 -11.81 0.51
CA VAL A 498 0.31 -10.60 0.94
C VAL A 498 1.33 -9.47 0.94
N ASN A 499 1.49 -8.86 -0.23
CA ASN A 499 2.46 -7.82 -0.47
C ASN A 499 2.06 -6.55 0.28
N ALA A 500 2.93 -6.11 1.18
CA ALA A 500 2.64 -5.07 2.14
C ALA A 500 2.88 -3.66 1.58
N TYR A 501 3.46 -3.51 0.38
CA TYR A 501 3.66 -2.21 -0.22
C TYR A 501 2.33 -1.46 -0.30
N TYR A 502 2.32 -0.21 0.16
CA TYR A 502 1.07 0.52 0.42
C TYR A 502 0.18 0.75 -0.80
N LYS A 503 0.74 0.69 -2.02
CA LYS A 503 -0.04 0.73 -3.27
C LYS A 503 -0.42 -0.65 -3.79
N ARG A 504 0.12 -1.75 -3.26
CA ARG A 504 -0.23 -3.11 -3.70
C ARG A 504 -1.29 -3.71 -2.76
N LEU A 505 -0.91 -3.92 -1.49
CA LEU A 505 -1.71 -4.68 -0.51
C LEU A 505 -2.26 -5.98 -1.11
N ASP A 506 -1.42 -6.72 -1.83
CA ASP A 506 -1.83 -7.79 -2.75
C ASP A 506 -1.26 -9.13 -2.31
N LEU A 507 -2.02 -10.11 -1.83
CA LEU A 507 -3.47 -10.30 -2.02
C LEU A 507 -4.41 -9.39 -1.21
N PRO A 508 -5.56 -8.99 -1.79
CA PRO A 508 -6.66 -8.38 -1.04
C PRO A 508 -7.18 -9.27 0.10
N ASP A 509 -7.67 -8.67 1.18
CA ASP A 509 -8.16 -9.33 2.41
C ASP A 509 -9.20 -10.46 2.18
N ILE A 510 -10.16 -10.27 1.27
CA ILE A 510 -11.16 -11.29 0.92
C ILE A 510 -10.49 -12.57 0.36
N TYR A 511 -9.45 -12.37 -0.45
CA TYR A 511 -8.69 -13.47 -1.06
C TYR A 511 -7.70 -14.10 -0.08
N VAL A 512 -7.16 -13.29 0.83
CA VAL A 512 -6.40 -13.81 1.98
C VAL A 512 -7.25 -14.74 2.83
N ARG A 513 -8.49 -14.35 3.15
CA ARG A 513 -9.44 -15.21 3.86
C ARG A 513 -9.73 -16.50 3.10
N THR A 514 -9.93 -16.41 1.80
CA THR A 514 -10.15 -17.57 0.93
C THR A 514 -8.95 -18.53 0.97
N ALA A 515 -7.73 -18.00 0.85
CA ALA A 515 -6.51 -18.80 0.93
C ALA A 515 -6.37 -19.49 2.30
N ARG A 516 -6.62 -18.74 3.38
CA ARG A 516 -6.63 -19.26 4.76
C ARG A 516 -7.61 -20.40 4.94
N ASP A 517 -8.87 -20.22 4.51
CA ASP A 517 -9.92 -21.25 4.64
C ASP A 517 -9.62 -22.50 3.80
N MET A 518 -8.83 -22.36 2.73
CA MET A 518 -8.34 -23.48 1.92
C MET A 518 -7.11 -24.18 2.54
N GLY A 519 -6.51 -23.63 3.59
CA GLY A 519 -5.30 -24.12 4.25
C GLY A 519 -4.00 -23.74 3.53
N ILE A 520 -4.04 -22.76 2.63
CA ILE A 520 -2.87 -22.27 1.89
C ILE A 520 -2.05 -21.37 2.82
N LYS A 521 -0.74 -21.62 2.91
CA LYS A 521 0.16 -20.76 3.67
C LYS A 521 0.36 -19.42 2.98
N LEU A 522 0.42 -18.36 3.76
CA LEU A 522 0.63 -17.01 3.27
C LEU A 522 2.01 -16.50 3.71
N ILE A 523 2.58 -15.62 2.91
CA ILE A 523 3.78 -14.85 3.25
C ILE A 523 3.47 -13.37 3.16
N ILE A 524 4.04 -12.57 4.04
CA ILE A 524 4.03 -11.12 3.95
C ILE A 524 5.41 -10.67 3.47
N GLY A 525 5.44 -9.92 2.39
CA GLY A 525 6.64 -9.31 1.85
C GLY A 525 6.43 -7.81 1.69
N THR A 526 7.37 -6.97 2.12
CA THR A 526 7.17 -5.52 2.00
C THR A 526 7.43 -4.97 0.61
N ASP A 527 8.11 -5.74 -0.24
CA ASP A 527 8.56 -5.31 -1.58
C ASP A 527 9.40 -4.03 -1.43
N ALA A 528 10.20 -4.00 -0.36
CA ALA A 528 10.96 -2.81 0.04
C ALA A 528 12.16 -2.62 -0.87
N HIS A 529 12.21 -1.48 -1.54
CA HIS A 529 13.35 -1.02 -2.34
C HIS A 529 14.25 -0.05 -1.57
N ILE A 530 13.77 0.48 -0.44
CA ILE A 530 14.56 1.23 0.53
C ILE A 530 14.18 0.74 1.94
N VAL A 531 15.12 0.77 2.89
CA VAL A 531 14.87 0.23 4.24
C VAL A 531 13.63 0.79 4.94
N ASP A 532 13.28 2.07 4.75
CA ASP A 532 12.10 2.66 5.38
C ASP A 532 10.77 2.03 4.93
N GLN A 533 10.74 1.40 3.75
CA GLN A 533 9.56 0.69 3.26
C GLN A 533 9.32 -0.63 4.02
N MET A 534 10.31 -1.15 4.76
CA MET A 534 10.14 -2.33 5.60
C MET A 534 9.12 -2.08 6.74
N ASN A 535 8.85 -0.82 7.11
CA ASN A 535 7.78 -0.49 8.06
C ASN A 535 6.38 -0.85 7.55
N TYR A 536 6.23 -1.03 6.22
CA TYR A 536 4.96 -1.45 5.63
C TYR A 536 4.55 -2.87 6.00
N LEU A 537 5.42 -3.66 6.65
CA LEU A 537 5.07 -4.98 7.17
C LEU A 537 3.78 -4.94 8.00
N SER A 538 3.58 -3.87 8.77
CA SER A 538 2.35 -3.61 9.53
C SER A 538 1.08 -3.54 8.66
N LEU A 539 1.17 -3.02 7.42
CA LEU A 539 0.04 -3.00 6.48
C LEU A 539 -0.29 -4.41 5.99
N GLY A 540 0.71 -5.21 5.66
CA GLY A 540 0.54 -6.61 5.27
C GLY A 540 -0.07 -7.44 6.39
N THR A 541 0.40 -7.25 7.63
CA THR A 541 -0.20 -7.90 8.82
C THR A 541 -1.63 -7.45 9.03
N ALA A 542 -1.94 -6.17 8.80
CA ALA A 542 -3.32 -5.69 8.89
C ALA A 542 -4.24 -6.35 7.83
N VAL A 543 -3.76 -6.56 6.60
CA VAL A 543 -4.49 -7.30 5.57
C VAL A 543 -4.69 -8.77 5.98
N ALA A 544 -3.66 -9.41 6.54
CA ALA A 544 -3.77 -10.76 7.09
C ALA A 544 -4.83 -10.87 8.20
N ARG A 545 -4.84 -9.92 9.14
CA ARG A 545 -5.84 -9.83 10.21
C ARG A 545 -7.26 -9.63 9.66
N ARG A 546 -7.44 -8.77 8.65
CA ARG A 546 -8.72 -8.61 7.94
C ARG A 546 -9.14 -9.88 7.18
N GLY A 547 -8.17 -10.67 6.74
CA GLY A 547 -8.36 -12.00 6.17
C GLY A 547 -8.54 -13.11 7.19
N TRP A 548 -8.73 -12.79 8.48
CA TRP A 548 -8.95 -13.73 9.59
C TRP A 548 -7.76 -14.67 9.84
N CYS A 549 -6.56 -14.30 9.42
CA CYS A 549 -5.37 -15.11 9.64
C CYS A 549 -5.00 -15.18 11.13
N GLU A 550 -4.73 -16.39 11.57
CA GLU A 550 -4.08 -16.70 12.85
C GLU A 550 -2.57 -16.83 12.64
N LYS A 551 -1.83 -17.01 13.72
CA LYS A 551 -0.36 -17.08 13.68
C LYS A 551 0.13 -18.18 12.73
N GLU A 552 -0.54 -19.32 12.73
CA GLU A 552 -0.16 -20.52 11.99
C GLU A 552 -0.35 -20.36 10.48
N ASP A 553 -1.20 -19.42 10.03
CA ASP A 553 -1.49 -19.19 8.62
C ASP A 553 -0.34 -18.48 7.90
N LEU A 554 0.49 -17.74 8.64
CA LEU A 554 1.57 -16.92 8.13
C LEU A 554 2.94 -17.55 8.37
N LEU A 555 3.74 -17.72 7.32
CA LEU A 555 5.11 -18.24 7.46
C LEU A 555 6.06 -17.22 8.10
N ASN A 556 5.71 -15.93 8.11
CA ASN A 556 6.47 -14.87 8.75
C ASN A 556 6.56 -14.99 10.27
N THR A 557 5.76 -15.87 10.87
CA THR A 557 5.75 -16.12 12.33
C THR A 557 6.72 -17.23 12.73
N LEU A 558 7.28 -17.94 11.74
CA LEU A 558 8.27 -19.00 11.94
C LEU A 558 9.64 -18.42 12.27
N SER A 559 10.42 -19.15 13.07
CA SER A 559 11.85 -18.88 13.21
C SER A 559 12.56 -19.04 11.86
N TYR A 560 13.79 -18.51 11.76
CA TYR A 560 14.62 -18.72 10.57
C TYR A 560 14.77 -20.21 10.22
N GLU A 561 15.05 -21.06 11.22
CA GLU A 561 15.25 -22.50 11.04
C GLU A 561 13.96 -23.20 10.59
N GLU A 562 12.82 -22.81 11.16
CA GLU A 562 11.51 -23.34 10.80
C GLU A 562 11.11 -22.95 9.37
N PHE A 563 11.34 -21.68 8.99
CA PHE A 563 11.10 -21.21 7.63
C PHE A 563 11.99 -21.96 6.62
N MET A 564 13.29 -22.09 6.91
CA MET A 564 14.22 -22.86 6.06
C MET A 564 13.83 -24.34 5.96
N ALA A 565 13.29 -24.94 7.03
CA ALA A 565 12.76 -26.30 7.00
C ALA A 565 11.50 -26.41 6.12
N TRP A 566 10.62 -25.42 6.17
CA TRP A 566 9.45 -25.34 5.29
C TRP A 566 9.86 -25.26 3.81
N LEU A 567 10.84 -24.41 3.45
CA LEU A 567 11.37 -24.31 2.08
C LEU A 567 11.87 -25.67 1.56
N LYS A 568 12.64 -26.39 2.37
CA LYS A 568 13.13 -27.74 2.05
C LYS A 568 12.01 -28.76 1.89
N LYS A 569 10.90 -28.63 2.63
CA LYS A 569 9.73 -29.51 2.52
C LYS A 569 8.98 -29.26 1.20
N VAL A 570 8.80 -28.00 0.82
CA VAL A 570 8.12 -27.63 -0.43
C VAL A 570 8.84 -28.19 -1.66
N ARG A 571 10.18 -28.20 -1.66
CA ARG A 571 10.98 -28.80 -2.75
C ARG A 571 10.90 -30.32 -2.87
N LYS A 572 10.38 -31.01 -1.85
CA LYS A 572 10.22 -32.47 -1.81
C LYS A 572 8.81 -32.93 -2.16
N THR A 573 7.87 -31.98 -2.26
CA THR A 573 6.46 -32.20 -2.62
C THR A 573 6.33 -31.95 -4.11
#